data_AF-A0A933K4L2-F1
#
_entry.id   AF-A0A933K4L2-F1
#
_cell.length_a   1.000
_cell.length_b   1.000
_cell.length_c   1.000
_cell.angle_alpha   90.00
_cell.angle_beta   90.00
_cell.angle_gamma   90.00
#
_symmetry.space_group_name_H-M   'P 1'
#
loop_
_entity.id
_entity.type
_entity.pdbx_description
1 polymer ?
#
loop_
_entity_poly.entity_id
_entity_poly.type
_entity_poly.pdbx_seq_one_letter_code
_entity_poly.pdbx_strand_id
1 'polypeptide(L)' 'MGNVKKLAISLPPDLAAAIGAAAESEGISLSGWLAEAAARRLRRRAALRALADYEAEFGTIGEEELEAVDQWLKSSLG' A
#
# COMPACT_ATOMS: atom_id res chain seq x y z
N MET A 1 -19.62 -3.53 16.40
CA MET A 1 -18.65 -4.45 15.79
C MET A 1 -19.03 -4.60 14.32
N GLY A 2 -18.18 -4.15 13.40
CA GLY A 2 -18.47 -4.23 11.95
C GLY A 2 -18.59 -5.68 11.49
N ASN A 3 -19.45 -5.93 10.50
CA ASN A 3 -19.68 -7.25 9.94
C ASN A 3 -18.41 -7.75 9.22
N VAL A 4 -17.77 -8.80 9.73
CA VAL A 4 -16.58 -9.40 9.13
C VAL A 4 -17.00 -10.57 8.23
N LYS A 5 -16.70 -10.49 6.94
CA LYS A 5 -16.87 -11.60 6.00
C LYS A 5 -15.71 -12.60 6.16
N LYS A 6 -16.01 -13.83 6.57
CA LYS A 6 -15.02 -14.92 6.60
C LYS A 6 -14.74 -15.42 5.18
N LEU A 7 -13.47 -15.57 4.84
CA LEU A 7 -13.00 -16.12 3.58
C LEU A 7 -12.25 -17.42 3.86
N ALA A 8 -12.62 -18.50 3.17
CA ALA A 8 -11.83 -19.73 3.15
C ALA A 8 -10.84 -19.64 1.99
N ILE A 9 -9.54 -19.72 2.28
CA ILE A 9 -8.46 -19.63 1.29
C ILE A 9 -7.46 -20.76 1.51
N SER A 10 -6.94 -21.32 0.42
CA SER A 10 -5.84 -22.27 0.45
C SER A 10 -4.53 -21.55 0.17
N LEU A 11 -3.50 -21.83 0.97
CA LEU A 11 -2.16 -21.27 0.82
C LEU A 11 -1.12 -22.40 0.78
N PRO A 12 -0.01 -22.23 0.04
CA PRO A 12 1.15 -23.11 0.20
C PRO A 12 1.55 -23.20 1.69
N PRO A 13 1.87 -24.40 2.22
CA PRO A 13 2.18 -24.59 3.64
C PRO A 13 3.28 -23.65 4.15
N ASP A 14 4.37 -23.54 3.39
CA ASP A 14 5.52 -22.69 3.77
C ASP A 14 5.14 -21.21 3.80
N LEU A 15 4.26 -20.77 2.89
CA LEU A 15 3.76 -19.40 2.89
C LEU A 15 2.85 -19.14 4.10
N ALA A 16 1.98 -20.09 4.44
CA ALA A 16 1.12 -19.98 5.63
C ALA A 16 1.97 -19.88 6.91
N ALA A 17 3.03 -20.69 7.02
CA ALA A 17 3.97 -20.63 8.14
C ALA A 17 4.70 -19.29 8.21
N ALA A 18 5.21 -18.79 7.08
CA ALA A 18 5.88 -17.49 7.01
C ALA A 18 4.96 -16.32 7.40
N ILE A 19 3.70 -16.35 6.95
CA ILE A 19 2.69 -15.35 7.33
C ILE A 19 2.39 -15.42 8.83
N GLY A 20 2.27 -16.63 9.39
CA GLY A 20 2.07 -16.83 10.82
C GLY A 20 3.19 -16.20 11.64
N ALA A 21 4.44 -16.51 11.30
CA ALA A 21 5.62 -15.95 11.98
C ALA A 21 5.69 -14.42 11.86
N ALA A 22 5.37 -13.86 10.69
CA ALA A 22 5.33 -12.41 10.50
C ALA A 22 4.24 -11.76 11.37
N ALA A 23 3.02 -12.31 11.36
CA ALA A 23 1.91 -11.83 12.17
C ALA A 23 2.23 -11.87 13.68
N GLU A 24 2.84 -12.96 14.15
CA GLU A 24 3.32 -13.09 15.53
C GLU A 24 4.38 -12.03 15.87
N SER A 25 5.38 -11.83 14.99
CA SER A 25 6.43 -10.83 15.20
C SER A 25 5.90 -9.39 15.24
N GLU A 26 4.82 -9.12 14.49
CA GLU A 26 4.16 -7.81 14.43
C GLU A 26 3.06 -7.66 15.51
N GLY A 27 2.79 -8.70 16.30
CA GLY A 27 1.78 -8.68 17.36
C GLY A 27 0.34 -8.58 16.85
N ILE A 28 0.06 -9.02 15.63
CA ILE A 28 -1.27 -8.98 15.00
C ILE A 28 -1.77 -10.38 14.62
N SER A 29 -3.07 -10.51 14.37
CA SER A 29 -3.63 -11.80 13.93
C SER A 29 -3.23 -12.11 12.49
N LEU A 30 -3.21 -13.41 12.14
CA LEU A 30 -2.94 -13.86 10.76
C LEU A 30 -3.90 -13.23 9.74
N SER A 31 -5.19 -13.10 10.09
CA SER A 31 -6.17 -12.42 9.23
C SER A 31 -5.92 -10.91 9.14
N GLY A 32 -5.44 -10.28 10.22
CA GLY A 32 -5.03 -8.88 10.22
C GLY A 32 -3.84 -8.63 9.31
N TRP A 33 -2.80 -9.46 9.42
CA TRP A 33 -1.61 -9.38 8.58
C TRP A 33 -1.95 -9.56 7.09
N LEU A 34 -2.77 -10.57 6.77
CA LEU A 34 -3.28 -10.79 5.41
C LEU A 34 -4.11 -9.60 4.88
N ALA A 35 -4.98 -9.05 5.73
CA ALA A 35 -5.80 -7.91 5.35
C ALA A 35 -4.94 -6.68 5.04
N GLU A 36 -3.93 -6.39 5.86
CA GLU A 36 -2.99 -5.29 5.61
C GLU A 36 -2.15 -5.51 4.35
N ALA A 37 -1.64 -6.73 4.13
CA ALA A 37 -0.91 -7.06 2.91
C ALA A 37 -1.78 -6.87 1.65
N ALA A 38 -3.03 -7.33 1.70
CA ALA A 38 -4.00 -7.14 0.61
C ALA A 38 -4.33 -5.65 0.41
N ALA A 39 -4.64 -4.92 1.47
CA ALA A 39 -4.94 -3.50 1.41
C ALA A 39 -3.77 -2.69 0.85
N ARG A 40 -2.53 -2.99 1.27
CA ARG A 40 -1.31 -2.38 0.73
C ARG A 40 -1.16 -2.63 -0.77
N ARG A 41 -1.43 -3.84 -1.25
CA ARG A 41 -1.39 -4.15 -2.69
C ARG A 41 -2.49 -3.41 -3.46
N LEU A 42 -3.69 -3.29 -2.89
CA LEU A 42 -4.80 -2.55 -3.49
C LEU A 42 -4.50 -1.05 -3.58
N ARG A 43 -4.02 -0.44 -2.49
CA ARG A 43 -3.63 0.98 -2.45
C ARG A 43 -2.58 1.31 -3.50
N ARG A 44 -1.55 0.47 -3.66
CA ARG A 44 -0.54 0.66 -4.73
C ARG A 44 -1.14 0.63 -6.13
N ARG A 45 -2.05 -0.31 -6.41
CA ARG A 45 -2.73 -0.35 -7.72
C ARG A 45 -3.57 0.90 -7.96
N ALA A 46 -4.31 1.34 -6.94
CA ALA A 46 -5.11 2.56 -7.01
C ALA A 46 -4.23 3.80 -7.23
N ALA A 47 -3.10 3.90 -6.52
CA ALA A 47 -2.15 5.00 -6.68
C ALA A 47 -1.55 5.05 -8.09
N LEU A 48 -1.13 3.92 -8.65
CA LEU A 48 -0.63 3.85 -10.02
C LEU A 48 -1.69 4.24 -11.04
N ARG A 49 -2.95 3.86 -10.80
CA ARG A 49 -4.06 4.26 -11.67
C ARG A 49 -4.31 5.76 -11.60
N ALA A 50 -4.35 6.31 -10.38
CA ALA A 50 -4.53 7.75 -10.17
C ALA A 50 -3.40 8.56 -10.81
N LEU A 51 -2.16 8.07 -10.73
CA LEU A 51 -1.01 8.70 -11.41
C LEU A 51 -1.21 8.70 -12.93
N ALA A 52 -1.59 7.56 -13.52
CA ALA A 52 -1.83 7.49 -14.95
C ALA A 52 -2.98 8.38 -15.41
N ASP A 53 -4.05 8.50 -14.62
CA ASP A 53 -5.18 9.39 -14.91
C ASP A 53 -4.73 10.87 -14.83
N TYR A 54 -3.90 11.23 -13.85
CA TYR A 54 -3.29 12.57 -13.75
C TYR A 54 -2.39 12.88 -14.95
N GLU A 55 -1.48 11.96 -15.31
CA GLU A 55 -0.54 12.19 -16.41
C GLU A 55 -1.24 12.30 -17.76
N ALA A 56 -2.39 11.64 -17.93
CA ALA A 56 -3.22 11.77 -19.12
C ALA A 56 -3.89 13.15 -19.22
N GLU A 57 -4.21 13.79 -18.10
CA GLU A 57 -4.87 15.10 -18.04
C GLU A 57 -3.88 16.27 -18.06
N PHE A 58 -2.77 16.15 -17.32
CA PHE A 58 -1.83 17.25 -17.07
C PHE A 58 -0.45 17.06 -17.71
N GLY A 59 -0.17 15.88 -18.26
CA GLY A 59 1.16 15.51 -18.75
C GLY A 59 2.00 14.79 -17.70
N THR A 60 3.13 14.20 -18.13
CA THR A 60 4.04 13.46 -17.25
C THR A 60 4.64 14.37 -16.20
N ILE A 61 4.66 13.92 -14.94
CA ILE A 61 5.35 14.65 -13.86
C ILE A 61 6.85 14.65 -14.16
N GLY A 62 7.42 15.82 -14.41
CA GLY A 62 8.84 15.98 -14.77
C GLY A 62 9.76 16.13 -13.56
N GLU A 63 11.07 15.92 -13.78
CA GLU A 63 12.11 16.15 -12.75
C GLU A 63 12.11 17.62 -12.27
N GLU A 64 11.92 18.59 -13.16
CA GLU A 64 11.85 20.02 -12.82
C GLU A 64 10.70 20.34 -11.87
N GLU A 65 9.53 19.72 -12.07
CA GLU A 65 8.37 19.90 -11.19
C GLU A 65 8.62 19.27 -9.81
N LEU A 66 9.25 18.10 -9.77
CA LEU A 66 9.61 17.43 -8.51
C LEU A 66 10.64 18.24 -7.71
N GLU A 67 11.64 18.81 -8.37
CA GLU A 67 12.62 19.69 -7.74
C GLU A 67 11.98 20.97 -7.19
N ALA A 68 11.05 21.57 -7.94
CA ALA A 68 10.30 22.73 -7.48
C ALA A 68 9.48 22.43 -6.21
N VAL A 69 8.83 21.26 -6.16
CA VAL A 69 8.09 20.79 -4.98
C VAL A 69 9.02 20.54 -3.78
N ASP A 70 10.18 19.92 -3.99
CA ASP A 70 11.15 19.66 -2.91
C ASP A 70 11.71 20.97 -2.32
N GLN A 71 12.02 21.96 -3.16
CA GLN A 71 12.42 23.29 -2.71
C GLN A 71 11.30 24.00 -1.94
N TRP A 72 10.06 23.88 -2.40
CA TRP A 72 8.89 24.42 -1.69
C TRP A 72 8.69 23.75 -0.32
N LEU A 73 8.79 22.42 -0.23
CA LEU A 73 8.68 21.69 1.03
C LEU A 73 9.76 22.13 2.04
N LYS A 74 11.01 22.27 1.59
CA LYS A 74 12.13 22.73 2.43
C LYS A 74 11.94 24.16 2.95
N SER A 75 11.39 25.06 2.14
CA SER A 75 11.14 26.45 2.54
C SER A 75 9.87 26.62 3.38
N SER A 76 8.91 25.69 3.30
CA SER A 76 7.62 25.77 4.01
C SER A 76 7.59 24.98 5.33
N LEU A 77 8.51 24.03 5.52
CA LEU A 77 8.63 23.19 6.73
C LEU A 77 9.89 23.47 7.56
N GLY A 78 10.70 24.46 7.17
CA GLY A 78 11.86 24.97 7.91
C GLY A 78 11.55 26.28 8.63
#